data_AF-A0ABD4SYP6-F1
#
_entry.id   AF-A0ABD4SYP6-F1
#
_cell.length_a   1.000
_cell.length_b   1.000
_cell.length_c   1.000
_cell.angle_alpha   90.00
_cell.angle_beta   90.00
_cell.angle_gamma   90.00
#
_symmetry.space_group_name_H-M   'P 1'
#
loop_
_entity.id
_entity.type
_entity.pdbx_description
1 polymer ?
#
loop_
_entity_poly.entity_id
_entity_poly.type
_entity_poly.pdbx_seq_one_letter_code
_entity_poly.pdbx_strand_id
1 'polypeptide(L)'
;MVTALFSGLLGFTLQSPGAELQLGPISLRWYGILIASAVLLGVVLAQRIAQRQHIKPDLISDLAIWLVIGAIPAARLYYVLFQWPYYRENPGEIIAIWHGGIAIHGAILGGMLATFLFCRLKQLSFWQVADTVAPSLILGQAIGRWGNFFNSEAFGAPTDLPWKLFIPTAQRPGGLKDVAYFHPTFL
;
A
#
# COMPACT_ATOMS: atom_id res chain seq x y z
N MET A 1 -13.21 -0.75 -16.66
CA MET A 1 -12.98 0.41 -17.53
C MET A 1 -13.02 1.65 -16.64
N VAL A 2 -11.94 2.42 -16.51
CA VAL A 2 -12.00 3.69 -15.76
C VAL A 2 -12.88 4.62 -16.58
N THR A 3 -14.06 4.98 -16.06
CA THR A 3 -15.00 5.84 -16.79
C THR A 3 -14.69 7.29 -16.42
N ALA A 4 -13.99 8.00 -17.31
CA ALA A 4 -13.94 9.45 -17.28
C ALA A 4 -15.19 9.96 -18.00
N LEU A 5 -16.18 10.44 -17.25
CA LEU A 5 -17.31 11.17 -17.83
C LEU A 5 -16.90 12.63 -17.99
N PHE A 6 -16.77 13.09 -19.24
CA PHE A 6 -16.54 14.49 -19.56
C PHE A 6 -17.81 15.28 -19.25
N SER A 7 -17.72 16.24 -18.33
CA SER A 7 -18.81 17.17 -18.03
C SER A 7 -18.33 18.58 -18.38
N GLY A 8 -18.56 18.98 -19.64
CA GLY A 8 -18.17 20.30 -20.17
C GLY A 8 -16.73 20.38 -20.71
N LEU A 9 -16.41 21.53 -21.32
CA LEU A 9 -15.28 21.73 -22.24
C LEU A 9 -13.87 21.47 -21.65
N LEU A 10 -13.72 21.39 -20.31
CA LEU A 10 -12.41 21.27 -19.63
C LEU A 10 -12.44 20.41 -18.34
N GLY A 11 -13.57 19.76 -18.00
CA GLY A 11 -13.73 19.01 -16.74
C GLY A 11 -13.89 17.50 -16.93
N PHE A 12 -13.17 16.70 -16.16
CA PHE A 12 -13.30 15.24 -16.10
C PHE A 12 -13.61 14.78 -14.68
N THR A 13 -14.67 13.98 -14.52
CA THR A 13 -14.95 13.35 -13.23
C THR A 13 -14.23 12.02 -13.14
N LEU A 14 -13.53 11.80 -12.03
CA LEU A 14 -12.91 10.52 -11.72
C LEU A 14 -13.93 9.63 -11.01
N GLN A 15 -14.04 8.38 -11.43
CA GLN A 15 -14.89 7.38 -10.78
C GLN A 15 -14.18 6.02 -10.77
N SER A 16 -14.14 5.41 -9.60
CA SER A 16 -13.60 4.06 -9.44
C SER A 16 -14.45 3.05 -10.22
N PRO A 17 -13.82 2.10 -10.94
CA PRO A 17 -14.52 0.96 -11.54
C PRO A 17 -14.95 -0.09 -10.51
N GLY A 18 -14.63 0.10 -9.22
CA GLY A 18 -14.84 -0.85 -8.13
C GLY A 18 -13.53 -1.40 -7.56
N ALA A 19 -13.62 -2.03 -6.38
CA ALA A 19 -12.47 -2.59 -5.66
C ALA A 19 -11.95 -3.90 -6.26
N GLU A 20 -12.78 -4.57 -7.07
CA GLU A 20 -12.56 -5.92 -7.55
C GLU A 20 -12.70 -6.00 -9.07
N LEU A 21 -11.87 -6.86 -9.67
CA LEU A 21 -11.92 -7.27 -11.05
C LEU A 21 -12.42 -8.72 -11.10
N GLN A 22 -13.63 -8.91 -11.60
CA GLN A 22 -14.20 -10.25 -11.76
C GLN A 22 -13.70 -10.88 -13.07
N LEU A 23 -13.04 -12.03 -12.96
CA LEU A 23 -12.55 -12.85 -14.06
C LEU A 23 -13.25 -14.22 -13.98
N GLY A 24 -14.49 -14.28 -14.45
CA GLY A 24 -15.34 -15.47 -14.31
C GLY A 24 -15.60 -15.80 -12.82
N PRO A 25 -15.27 -16.99 -12.32
CA PRO A 25 -15.52 -17.37 -10.92
C PRO A 25 -14.50 -16.78 -9.94
N ILE A 26 -13.42 -16.14 -10.42
CA ILE A 26 -12.35 -15.59 -9.59
C ILE A 26 -12.53 -14.08 -9.46
N SER A 27 -12.56 -13.57 -8.22
CA SER A 27 -12.52 -12.13 -7.95
C SER A 27 -11.11 -11.71 -7.53
N LEU A 28 -10.52 -10.78 -8.28
CA LEU A 28 -9.18 -10.25 -8.02
C LEU A 28 -9.27 -8.82 -7.49
N ARG A 29 -8.70 -8.55 -6.32
CA ARG A 29 -8.72 -7.21 -5.73
C ARG A 29 -7.63 -6.33 -6.35
N TRP A 30 -7.99 -5.11 -6.77
CA TRP A 30 -7.03 -4.14 -7.33
C TRP A 30 -5.85 -3.86 -6.39
N TYR A 31 -6.12 -3.79 -5.10
CA TYR A 31 -5.09 -3.64 -4.06
C TYR A 31 -4.00 -4.72 -4.14
N GLY A 32 -4.38 -5.98 -4.37
CA GLY A 32 -3.41 -7.07 -4.47
C GLY A 32 -2.51 -6.91 -5.69
N ILE A 33 -3.09 -6.53 -6.83
CA ILE A 33 -2.36 -6.26 -8.08
C ILE A 33 -1.38 -5.10 -7.87
N LEU A 34 -1.85 -3.98 -7.32
CA LEU A 34 -1.04 -2.80 -7.09
C LEU A 34 0.10 -3.04 -6.11
N ILE A 35 -0.14 -3.79 -5.02
CA ILE A 35 0.91 -4.17 -4.07
C ILE A 35 1.95 -5.07 -4.76
N ALA A 36 1.52 -6.07 -5.53
CA ALA A 36 2.43 -6.94 -6.26
C ALA A 36 3.28 -6.13 -7.28
N SER A 37 2.65 -5.23 -8.03
CA SER A 37 3.34 -4.32 -8.95
C SER A 37 4.31 -3.39 -8.22
N ALA A 38 3.92 -2.83 -7.07
CA ALA A 38 4.76 -1.97 -6.25
C ALA A 38 6.00 -2.70 -5.73
N VAL A 39 5.86 -3.94 -5.28
CA VAL A 39 6.99 -4.77 -4.83
C VAL A 39 7.92 -5.06 -6.01
N LEU A 40 7.39 -5.51 -7.15
CA LEU A 40 8.21 -5.83 -8.32
C LEU A 40 8.98 -4.59 -8.82
N LEU A 41 8.28 -3.47 -9.04
CA LEU A 41 8.91 -2.23 -9.51
C LEU A 41 9.87 -1.65 -8.47
N GLY A 42 9.54 -1.74 -7.19
CA GLY A 42 10.39 -1.32 -6.10
C GLY A 42 11.71 -2.11 -6.03
N VAL A 43 11.66 -3.44 -6.19
CA VAL A 43 12.86 -4.28 -6.24
C VAL A 43 13.70 -3.95 -7.48
N VAL A 44 13.09 -3.86 -8.66
CA VAL A 44 13.82 -3.50 -9.90
C VAL A 44 14.49 -2.13 -9.77
N LEU A 45 13.79 -1.14 -9.23
CA LEU A 45 14.36 0.19 -9.01
C LEU A 45 15.51 0.16 -8.00
N ALA A 46 15.33 -0.54 -6.87
CA ALA A 46 16.36 -0.63 -5.84
C ALA A 46 17.60 -1.37 -6.35
N GLN A 47 17.44 -2.43 -7.16
CA GLN A 47 18.55 -3.11 -7.82
C GLN A 47 19.33 -2.19 -8.76
N ARG A 48 18.64 -1.37 -9.56
CA ARG A 48 19.30 -0.40 -10.45
C ARG A 48 20.08 0.67 -9.67
N ILE A 49 19.53 1.13 -8.55
CA ILE A 49 20.23 2.09 -7.67
C ILE A 49 21.42 1.40 -6.99
N ALA A 50 21.24 0.16 -6.51
CA ALA A 50 22.30 -0.63 -5.88
C ALA A 50 23.52 -0.80 -6.78
N GLN A 51 23.33 -1.06 -8.08
CA GLN A 51 24.44 -1.14 -9.05
C GLN A 51 25.27 0.14 -9.08
N ARG A 52 24.62 1.31 -9.02
CA ARG A 52 25.29 2.62 -9.00
C ARG A 52 26.00 2.90 -7.67
N GLN A 53 25.56 2.24 -6.60
CA GLN A 53 26.13 2.34 -5.25
C GLN A 53 27.14 1.21 -4.95
N HIS A 54 27.56 0.45 -5.96
CA HIS A 54 28.47 -0.70 -5.81
C HIS A 54 27.96 -1.81 -4.87
N ILE A 55 26.64 -1.92 -4.68
CA ILE A 55 25.98 -3.01 -3.96
C ILE A 55 25.55 -4.06 -4.99
N LYS A 56 25.81 -5.35 -4.70
CA LYS A 56 25.37 -6.46 -5.58
C LYS A 56 23.83 -6.49 -5.65
N PRO A 57 23.21 -6.46 -6.85
CA PRO A 57 21.75 -6.46 -7.01
C PRO A 57 21.05 -7.65 -6.36
N ASP A 58 21.70 -8.82 -6.33
CA ASP A 58 21.14 -10.02 -5.71
C ASP A 58 20.90 -9.84 -4.21
N LEU A 59 21.71 -9.00 -3.55
CA LEU A 59 21.49 -8.66 -2.12
C LEU A 59 20.20 -7.88 -1.91
N ILE A 60 19.72 -7.13 -2.92
CA ILE A 60 18.42 -6.45 -2.85
C ILE A 60 17.27 -7.44 -2.98
N SER A 61 17.42 -8.45 -3.84
CA SER A 61 16.45 -9.55 -3.95
C SER A 61 16.37 -10.34 -2.65
N ASP A 62 17.53 -10.68 -2.06
CA ASP A 62 17.61 -11.35 -0.77
C ASP A 62 16.96 -10.48 0.33
N LEU A 63 17.27 -9.18 0.35
CA LEU A 63 16.70 -8.24 1.31
C LEU A 63 15.17 -8.16 1.18
N ALA A 64 14.61 -8.23 -0.04
CA ALA A 64 13.15 -8.22 -0.23
C ALA A 64 12.47 -9.39 0.49
N ILE A 65 13.09 -10.58 0.50
CA ILE A 65 12.58 -11.75 1.24
C ILE A 65 12.65 -11.48 2.75
N TRP A 66 13.76 -10.93 3.23
CA TRP A 66 13.92 -10.54 4.63
C TRP A 66 12.87 -9.52 5.07
N LEU A 67 12.57 -8.53 4.22
CA LEU A 67 11.54 -7.54 4.47
C LEU A 67 10.16 -8.17 4.59
N VAL A 68 9.80 -9.13 3.75
CA VAL A 68 8.52 -9.86 3.86
C VAL A 68 8.43 -10.61 5.19
N ILE A 69 9.49 -11.34 5.55
CA ILE A 69 9.55 -12.14 6.79
C ILE A 69 9.53 -11.26 8.04
N GLY A 70 10.15 -10.07 8.00
CA GLY A 70 10.16 -9.14 9.12
C GLY A 70 8.89 -8.30 9.23
N ALA A 71 8.45 -7.71 8.11
CA ALA A 71 7.39 -6.71 8.11
C ALA A 71 6.01 -7.34 8.34
N ILE A 72 5.66 -8.46 7.70
CA ILE A 72 4.31 -9.04 7.80
C ILE A 72 4.00 -9.48 9.24
N PRO A 73 4.85 -10.28 9.92
CA PRO A 73 4.58 -10.69 11.29
C PRO A 73 4.58 -9.50 12.26
N ALA A 74 5.50 -8.55 12.09
CA ALA A 74 5.54 -7.36 12.94
C ALA A 74 4.30 -6.48 12.76
N ALA A 75 3.82 -6.32 11.53
CA ALA A 75 2.58 -5.59 11.23
C ALA A 75 1.36 -6.24 11.87
N ARG A 76 1.30 -7.58 11.86
CA ARG A 76 0.24 -8.33 12.52
C ARG A 76 0.33 -8.21 14.03
N LEU A 77 1.51 -8.44 14.60
CA LEU A 77 1.73 -8.36 16.05
C LEU A 77 1.39 -6.96 16.58
N TYR A 78 1.81 -5.91 15.87
CA TYR A 78 1.49 -4.54 16.25
C TYR A 78 -0.03 -4.31 16.28
N TYR A 79 -0.77 -4.77 15.27
CA TYR A 79 -2.23 -4.67 15.25
C TYR A 79 -2.87 -5.43 16.42
N VAL A 80 -2.43 -6.66 16.67
CA VAL A 80 -2.91 -7.52 17.76
C VAL A 80 -2.70 -6.87 19.12
N LEU A 81 -1.54 -6.25 19.35
CA LEU A 81 -1.24 -5.55 20.61
C LEU A 81 -2.17 -4.35 20.82
N PHE A 82 -2.49 -3.60 19.76
CA PHE A 82 -3.45 -2.48 19.85
C PHE A 82 -4.89 -2.94 20.06
N GLN A 83 -5.24 -4.12 19.56
CA GLN A 83 -6.57 -4.72 19.68
C GLN A 83 -6.58 -5.85 20.73
N TRP A 84 -5.70 -5.79 21.72
CA TRP A 84 -5.48 -6.86 22.69
C TRP A 84 -6.76 -7.37 23.39
N PRO A 85 -7.74 -6.52 23.79
CA PRO A 85 -8.98 -6.99 24.41
C PRO A 85 -9.73 -8.02 23.58
N TYR A 86 -9.70 -7.92 22.25
CA TYR A 86 -10.31 -8.90 21.36
C TYR A 86 -9.48 -10.19 21.24
N TYR A 87 -8.16 -10.05 21.09
CA TYR A 87 -7.28 -11.19 20.82
C TYR A 87 -6.97 -12.07 22.03
N ARG A 88 -7.08 -11.53 23.25
CA ARG A 88 -6.99 -12.36 24.48
C ARG A 88 -8.12 -13.38 24.59
N GLU A 89 -9.28 -13.09 24.00
CA GLU A 89 -10.44 -13.99 23.95
C GLU A 89 -10.41 -14.90 22.72
N ASN A 90 -9.68 -14.49 21.68
CA ASN A 90 -9.60 -15.17 20.38
C ASN A 90 -8.13 -15.43 19.97
N PRO A 91 -7.36 -16.24 20.71
CA PRO A 91 -5.93 -16.41 20.45
C PRO A 91 -5.63 -17.05 19.09
N GLY A 92 -6.52 -17.89 18.56
CA GLY A 92 -6.39 -18.48 17.23
C GLY A 92 -6.42 -17.45 16.09
N GLU A 93 -7.05 -16.30 16.32
CA GLU A 93 -7.13 -15.21 15.35
C GLU A 93 -5.80 -14.44 15.21
N ILE A 94 -4.86 -14.58 16.15
CA ILE A 94 -3.60 -13.83 16.13
C ILE A 94 -2.82 -14.07 14.83
N ILE A 95 -2.81 -15.30 14.32
CA ILE A 95 -2.09 -15.68 13.09
C ILE A 95 -2.92 -15.51 11.82
N ALA A 96 -4.23 -15.29 11.95
CA ALA A 96 -5.18 -15.20 10.83
C ALA A 96 -5.06 -13.87 10.07
N ILE A 97 -3.95 -13.67 9.37
CA ILE A 97 -3.67 -12.47 8.58
C ILE A 97 -4.66 -12.28 7.41
N TRP A 98 -5.30 -13.36 6.96
CA TRP A 98 -6.31 -13.33 5.89
C TRP A 98 -7.64 -12.72 6.35
N HIS A 99 -7.90 -12.60 7.65
CA HIS A 99 -9.03 -11.83 8.19
C HIS A 99 -8.76 -10.31 8.23
N GLY A 100 -7.64 -9.84 7.68
CA GLY A 100 -7.21 -8.45 7.74
C GLY A 100 -6.47 -8.14 9.04
N GLY A 101 -6.42 -6.86 9.44
CA GLY A 101 -5.75 -6.44 10.68
C GLY A 101 -4.22 -6.42 10.57
N ILE A 102 -3.70 -5.59 9.66
CA ILE A 102 -2.28 -5.33 9.45
C ILE A 102 -2.03 -3.85 9.71
N ALA A 103 -1.11 -3.54 10.63
CA ALA A 103 -0.76 -2.16 10.95
C ALA A 103 0.52 -1.73 10.25
N ILE A 104 0.48 -0.62 9.51
CA ILE A 104 1.64 -0.08 8.79
C ILE A 104 2.82 0.24 9.72
N HIS A 105 2.54 0.71 10.94
CA HIS A 105 3.58 0.99 11.94
C HIS A 105 4.42 -0.25 12.27
N GLY A 106 3.76 -1.41 12.47
CA GLY A 106 4.47 -2.67 12.69
C GLY A 106 5.25 -3.13 11.46
N ALA A 107 4.71 -2.92 10.26
CA ALA A 107 5.42 -3.22 9.01
C ALA A 107 6.71 -2.41 8.88
N ILE A 108 6.67 -1.11 9.19
CA ILE A 108 7.84 -0.22 9.14
C ILE A 108 8.88 -0.66 10.17
N LEU A 109 8.49 -0.90 11.42
CA LEU A 109 9.40 -1.34 12.47
C LEU A 109 10.04 -2.70 12.15
N GLY A 110 9.24 -3.67 11.71
CA GLY A 110 9.72 -5.00 11.32
C GLY A 110 10.62 -4.96 10.09
N GLY A 111 10.28 -4.13 9.10
CA GLY A 111 11.11 -3.90 7.92
C GLY A 111 12.46 -3.29 8.26
N MET A 112 12.48 -2.23 9.09
CA MET A 112 13.72 -1.60 9.56
C MET A 112 14.61 -2.59 10.31
N LEU A 113 14.03 -3.37 11.23
CA LEU A 113 14.77 -4.38 11.97
C LEU A 113 15.33 -5.47 11.03
N ALA A 114 14.53 -5.96 10.08
CA ALA A 114 14.97 -6.95 9.10
C ALA A 114 16.11 -6.41 8.23
N THR A 115 16.01 -5.17 7.72
CA THR A 115 17.09 -4.52 6.97
C THR A 115 18.35 -4.37 7.83
N PHE A 116 18.22 -3.95 9.09
CA PHE A 116 19.36 -3.82 9.99
C PHE A 116 20.06 -5.16 10.22
N LEU A 117 19.32 -6.21 10.55
CA LEU A 117 19.86 -7.56 10.76
C LEU A 117 20.51 -8.11 9.49
N PHE A 118 19.85 -7.93 8.33
CA PHE A 118 20.39 -8.34 7.03
C PHE A 118 21.73 -7.64 6.74
N CYS A 119 21.80 -6.32 6.95
CA CYS A 119 23.02 -5.55 6.75
C CYS A 119 24.15 -6.03 7.67
N ARG A 120 23.84 -6.33 8.94
CA ARG A 120 24.81 -6.90 9.88
C ARG A 120 25.35 -8.25 9.42
N LEU A 121 24.48 -9.15 8.96
CA LEU A 121 24.86 -10.49 8.50
C LEU A 121 25.66 -10.47 7.19
N LYS A 122 25.34 -9.54 6.29
CA LYS A 122 26.00 -9.39 4.99
C LYS A 122 27.16 -8.39 5.00
N GLN A 123 27.52 -7.85 6.17
CA GLN A 123 28.58 -6.85 6.35
C GLN A 123 28.40 -5.60 5.45
N LEU A 124 27.15 -5.15 5.30
CA LEU A 124 26.79 -3.95 4.54
C LEU A 124 26.56 -2.76 5.48
N SER A 125 26.78 -1.55 4.97
CA SER A 125 26.34 -0.33 5.64
C SER A 125 24.81 -0.24 5.61
N PHE A 126 24.17 -0.21 6.78
CA PHE A 126 22.73 -0.03 6.90
C PHE A 126 22.25 1.25 6.22
N TRP A 127 22.96 2.36 6.41
CA TRP A 127 22.60 3.65 5.83
C TRP A 127 22.69 3.64 4.30
N GLN A 128 23.73 3.02 3.75
CA GLN A 128 23.88 2.90 2.30
C GLN A 128 22.74 2.07 1.69
N VAL A 129 22.35 0.97 2.35
CA VAL A 129 21.21 0.16 1.91
C VAL A 129 19.90 0.94 2.07
N ALA A 130 19.71 1.66 3.18
CA ALA A 130 18.53 2.50 3.41
C ALA A 130 18.37 3.58 2.32
N ASP A 131 19.44 4.31 2.00
CA ASP A 131 19.46 5.30 0.92
C ASP A 131 19.17 4.67 -0.45
N THR A 132 19.66 3.45 -0.67
CA THR A 132 19.42 2.70 -1.91
C THR A 132 17.95 2.32 -2.08
N VAL A 133 17.27 1.92 -1.00
CA VAL A 133 15.87 1.46 -1.06
C VAL A 133 14.85 2.59 -0.88
N ALA A 134 15.23 3.74 -0.33
CA ALA A 134 14.31 4.84 -0.05
C ALA A 134 13.51 5.31 -1.27
N PRO A 135 14.09 5.48 -2.48
CA PRO A 135 13.31 5.83 -3.67
C PRO A 135 12.26 4.78 -4.04
N SER A 136 12.56 3.50 -3.83
CA SER A 136 11.62 2.40 -4.05
C SER A 136 10.47 2.40 -3.05
N LEU A 137 10.71 2.82 -1.80
CA LEU A 137 9.64 3.00 -0.81
C LEU A 137 8.66 4.10 -1.23
N ILE A 138 9.18 5.23 -1.72
CA ILE A 138 8.36 6.34 -2.23
C ILE A 138 7.53 5.88 -3.43
N LEU A 139 8.14 5.16 -4.37
CA LEU A 139 7.43 4.58 -5.52
C LEU A 139 6.32 3.64 -5.06
N GLY A 140 6.60 2.79 -4.07
CA GLY A 140 5.59 1.88 -3.50
C GLY A 140 4.42 2.64 -2.87
N GLN A 141 4.67 3.73 -2.15
CA GLN A 141 3.61 4.58 -1.60
C GLN A 141 2.78 5.24 -2.70
N ALA A 142 3.42 5.79 -3.73
CA ALA A 142 2.74 6.40 -4.86
C ALA A 142 1.81 5.39 -5.59
N ILE A 143 2.29 4.18 -5.84
CA ILE A 143 1.47 3.09 -6.42
C ILE A 143 0.34 2.69 -5.45
N GLY A 144 0.63 2.59 -4.16
CA GLY A 144 -0.35 2.24 -3.13
C GLY A 144 -1.52 3.22 -3.03
N ARG A 145 -1.30 4.52 -3.26
CA ARG A 145 -2.37 5.52 -3.29
C ARG A 145 -3.44 5.22 -4.34
N TRP A 146 -3.07 4.63 -5.48
CA TRP A 146 -4.05 4.19 -6.47
C TRP A 146 -4.99 3.10 -5.94
N GLY A 147 -4.57 2.33 -4.94
CA GLY A 147 -5.46 1.39 -4.24
C GLY A 147 -6.61 2.11 -3.56
N ASN A 148 -6.34 3.27 -2.95
CA ASN A 148 -7.37 4.10 -2.31
C ASN A 148 -8.42 4.56 -3.33
N PHE A 149 -8.00 4.90 -4.55
CA PHE A 149 -8.91 5.21 -5.65
C PHE A 149 -9.83 4.02 -5.97
N PHE A 150 -9.29 2.82 -6.18
CA PHE A 150 -10.12 1.64 -6.51
C PHE A 150 -11.10 1.29 -5.38
N ASN A 151 -10.67 1.40 -4.11
CA ASN A 151 -11.55 1.16 -2.96
C ASN A 151 -12.53 2.31 -2.67
N SER A 152 -12.41 3.46 -3.32
CA SER A 152 -13.18 4.68 -2.99
C SER A 152 -12.99 5.10 -1.52
N GLU A 153 -11.74 5.11 -1.06
CA GLU A 153 -11.36 5.49 0.31
C GLU A 153 -10.27 6.57 0.30
N ALA A 154 -9.96 7.14 1.47
CA ALA A 154 -8.90 8.15 1.67
C ALA A 154 -8.95 9.32 0.68
N PHE A 155 -10.16 9.79 0.36
CA PHE A 155 -10.46 10.99 -0.42
C PHE A 155 -10.50 12.25 0.45
N GLY A 156 -10.42 13.42 -0.18
CA GLY A 156 -10.37 14.71 0.48
C GLY A 156 -11.74 15.32 0.79
N ALA A 157 -11.77 16.64 0.95
CA ALA A 157 -12.99 17.39 1.24
C ALA A 157 -13.95 17.44 0.05
N PRO A 158 -15.27 17.68 0.29
CA PRO A 158 -16.22 18.02 -0.77
C PRO A 158 -15.69 19.07 -1.73
N THR A 159 -15.90 18.89 -3.04
CA THR A 159 -15.36 19.81 -4.04
C THR A 159 -16.18 19.86 -5.32
N ASP A 160 -16.19 21.05 -5.94
CA ASP A 160 -16.76 21.30 -7.27
C ASP A 160 -15.69 21.52 -8.35
N LEU A 161 -14.43 21.23 -8.04
CA LEU A 161 -13.31 21.36 -8.99
C LEU A 161 -13.51 20.47 -10.24
N PRO A 162 -12.92 20.84 -11.39
CA PRO A 162 -13.12 20.13 -12.65
C PRO A 162 -12.50 18.71 -12.69
N TRP A 163 -11.70 18.33 -11.68
CA TRP A 163 -11.09 17.00 -11.51
C TRP A 163 -11.66 16.24 -10.29
N LYS A 164 -12.91 16.52 -9.92
CA LYS A 164 -13.56 15.92 -8.76
C LYS A 164 -13.72 14.40 -8.86
N LEU A 165 -13.64 13.74 -7.71
CA LEU A 165 -13.80 12.29 -7.53
C LEU A 165 -15.21 11.97 -7.07
N PHE A 166 -15.92 11.11 -7.81
CA PHE A 166 -17.18 10.54 -7.35
C PHE A 166 -16.94 9.42 -6.33
N ILE A 167 -17.65 9.47 -5.20
CA ILE A 167 -17.63 8.42 -4.16
C ILE A 167 -19.02 7.82 -4.05
N PRO A 168 -19.20 6.48 -4.09
CA PRO A 168 -20.52 5.87 -3.91
C PRO A 168 -21.04 6.05 -2.48
N THR A 169 -22.36 6.13 -2.32
CA THR A 169 -23.00 6.52 -1.04
C THR A 169 -22.60 5.66 0.15
N ALA A 170 -22.32 4.36 -0.07
CA ALA A 170 -21.92 3.43 0.99
C ALA A 170 -20.54 3.74 1.59
N GLN A 171 -19.66 4.40 0.83
CA GLN A 171 -18.30 4.77 1.25
C GLN A 171 -18.22 6.21 1.76
N ARG A 172 -19.33 6.96 1.79
CA ARG A 172 -19.36 8.35 2.25
C ARG A 172 -19.43 8.40 3.80
N PRO A 173 -18.76 9.37 4.44
CA PRO A 173 -18.90 9.62 5.87
C PRO A 173 -20.36 9.93 6.25
N GLY A 174 -20.74 9.60 7.50
CA GLY A 174 -22.13 9.70 7.96
C GLY A 174 -22.80 11.07 7.79
N GLY A 175 -22.02 12.17 7.82
CA GLY A 175 -22.52 13.54 7.63
C GLY A 175 -22.45 14.08 6.20
N LEU A 176 -21.94 13.30 5.25
CA LEU A 176 -21.71 13.75 3.85
C LEU A 176 -22.38 12.83 2.83
N LYS A 177 -23.43 12.11 3.24
CA LYS A 177 -24.13 11.16 2.36
C LYS A 177 -24.74 11.82 1.13
N ASP A 178 -25.17 13.07 1.23
CA ASP A 178 -25.76 13.83 0.13
C ASP A 178 -24.72 14.45 -0.81
N VAL A 179 -23.44 14.44 -0.43
CA VAL A 179 -22.34 14.96 -1.25
C VAL A 179 -21.81 13.87 -2.15
N ALA A 180 -21.89 14.06 -3.47
CA ALA A 180 -21.42 13.07 -4.44
C ALA A 180 -19.92 13.15 -4.76
N TYR A 181 -19.32 14.34 -4.62
CA TYR A 181 -18.00 14.66 -5.17
C TYR A 181 -17.01 15.19 -4.14
N PHE A 182 -15.77 14.69 -4.23
CA PHE A 182 -14.70 14.97 -3.28
C PHE A 182 -13.37 15.25 -4.00
N HIS A 183 -12.44 15.90 -3.31
CA HIS A 183 -11.10 16.15 -3.84
C HIS A 183 -10.29 14.83 -3.91
N PRO A 184 -9.66 14.49 -5.05
CA PRO A 184 -8.85 13.28 -5.16
C PRO A 184 -7.49 13.45 -4.46
N THR A 185 -7.36 13.01 -3.21
CA THR A 185 -6.11 13.06 -2.41
C THR A 185 -5.20 11.85 -2.59
N PHE A 186 -5.52 10.98 -3.54
CA PHE A 186 -4.70 9.82 -3.88
C PHE A 186 -3.62 10.13 -4.94
N LEU A 187 -3.54 11.38 -5.41
CA LEU A 187 -2.58 11.88 -6.39
C LEU A 187 -1.54 12.79 -5.74
#